data_AF-A0A0Q6VYU7-F1
#
_entry.id   AF-A0A0Q6VYU7-F1
#
_cell.length_a   1.000
_cell.length_b   1.000
_cell.length_c   1.000
_cell.angle_alpha   90.00
_cell.angle_beta   90.00
_cell.angle_gamma   90.00
#
_symmetry.space_group_name_H-M   'P 1'
#
loop_
_entity.id
_entity.type
_entity.pdbx_description
1 polymer ?
#
loop_
_entity_poly.entity_id
_entity_poly.type
_entity_poly.pdbx_seq_one_letter_code
_entity_poly.pdbx_strand_id
1 'polypeptide(L)'
;MTCAAADNMTPPVPLEAQKEILLKWADISTGQINDLWLAGIAFLGISTLVLAQVLKEENKTWRTWLVAIFLSIGAMAALASLFFGFSAKGVVALTVRNLLTEANWCQEVDKSQFNAVWQFNSLAASVISFVIATLLGLSRVGKAIGSVFTRG
;
A
#
# COMPACT_ATOMS: atom_id res chain seq x y z
N MET A 1 17.60 -5.51 -9.37
CA MET A 1 18.32 -5.18 -10.62
C MET A 1 18.90 -3.81 -10.43
N THR A 2 20.17 -3.73 -10.02
CA THR A 2 20.89 -2.48 -10.12
C THR A 2 21.21 -2.28 -11.60
N CYS A 3 20.92 -1.10 -12.16
CA CYS A 3 21.54 -0.68 -13.41
C CYS A 3 23.02 -0.42 -13.08
N ALA A 4 23.78 -1.51 -12.90
CA ALA A 4 25.21 -1.46 -12.75
C ALA A 4 25.72 -0.75 -14.00
N ALA A 5 26.44 0.35 -13.79
CA ALA A 5 27.27 0.93 -14.82
C ALA A 5 28.00 -0.23 -15.51
N ALA A 6 27.91 -0.26 -16.83
CA ALA A 6 28.50 -1.29 -17.66
C ALA A 6 30.03 -1.24 -17.53
N ASP A 7 30.56 -1.81 -16.45
CA ASP A 7 31.96 -2.15 -16.35
C ASP A 7 32.14 -3.50 -17.05
N ASN A 8 32.58 -3.38 -18.31
CA ASN A 8 33.30 -4.34 -19.14
C ASN A 8 33.36 -5.79 -18.61
N MET A 9 32.56 -6.71 -19.19
CA MET A 9 32.96 -8.11 -19.55
C MET A 9 31.79 -9.05 -19.93
N THR A 10 30.54 -8.58 -20.07
CA THR A 10 29.43 -9.40 -20.61
C THR A 10 28.90 -8.79 -21.90
N PRO A 11 28.57 -9.61 -22.93
CA PRO A 11 27.89 -9.08 -24.11
C PRO A 11 26.57 -8.44 -23.65
N PRO A 12 26.22 -7.24 -24.18
CA PRO A 12 25.00 -6.57 -23.79
C PRO A 12 23.81 -7.49 -24.03
N VAL A 13 22.96 -7.66 -23.02
CA VAL A 13 21.71 -8.43 -23.14
C VAL A 13 20.95 -7.90 -24.36
N PRO A 14 20.50 -8.75 -25.30
CA PRO A 14 19.76 -8.29 -26.47
C PRO A 14 18.56 -7.43 -26.07
N LEU A 15 18.31 -6.34 -26.81
CA LEU A 15 17.24 -5.38 -26.51
C LEU A 15 15.87 -6.07 -26.33
N GLU A 16 15.59 -7.09 -27.15
CA GLU A 16 14.35 -7.88 -27.06
C GLU A 16 14.24 -8.67 -25.75
N ALA A 17 15.36 -9.21 -25.25
CA ALA A 17 15.39 -9.88 -23.94
C ALA A 17 15.21 -8.88 -22.79
N GLN A 18 15.77 -7.66 -22.90
CA GLN A 18 15.55 -6.60 -21.91
C GLN A 18 14.08 -6.17 -21.86
N LYS A 19 13.44 -6.03 -23.04
CA LYS A 19 12.02 -5.69 -23.16
C LYS A 19 11.13 -6.75 -22.52
N GLU A 20 11.37 -8.03 -22.81
CA GLU A 20 10.59 -9.13 -22.24
C GLU A 20 10.70 -9.15 -20.70
N ILE A 21 11.91 -8.99 -20.16
CA ILE A 21 12.15 -8.95 -18.71
C ILE A 21 11.41 -7.77 -18.06
N LEU A 22 11.48 -6.58 -18.65
CA LEU A 22 10.82 -5.38 -18.14
C LEU A 22 9.29 -5.48 -18.21
N LEU A 23 8.75 -6.05 -19.27
CA LEU A 23 7.31 -6.29 -19.39
C LEU A 23 6.82 -7.28 -18.34
N LYS A 24 7.54 -8.40 -18.12
CA LYS A 24 7.24 -9.35 -17.03
C LYS A 24 7.32 -8.68 -15.66
N TRP A 25 8.35 -7.86 -15.43
CA TRP A 25 8.48 -7.11 -14.19
C TRP A 25 7.32 -6.14 -13.99
N ALA A 26 6.92 -5.41 -15.02
CA ALA A 26 5.82 -4.46 -14.97
C ALA A 26 4.49 -5.15 -14.64
N ASP A 27 4.24 -6.32 -15.24
CA ASP A 27 3.02 -7.11 -15.03
C ASP A 27 2.95 -7.63 -13.58
N ILE A 28 4.04 -8.24 -13.08
CA ILE A 28 4.15 -8.71 -11.69
C ILE A 28 4.00 -7.54 -10.71
N SER A 29 4.70 -6.42 -10.96
CA SER A 29 4.68 -5.26 -10.08
C SER A 29 3.28 -4.66 -10.01
N THR A 30 2.61 -4.52 -11.15
CA THR A 30 1.24 -3.98 -11.21
C THR A 30 0.26 -4.88 -10.46
N GLY A 31 0.39 -6.21 -10.60
CA GLY A 31 -0.41 -7.18 -9.85
C GLY A 31 -0.25 -7.02 -8.33
N GLN A 32 0.99 -7.05 -7.84
CA GLN A 32 1.27 -6.90 -6.40
C GLN A 32 0.82 -5.55 -5.84
N ILE A 33 1.06 -4.47 -6.59
CA ILE A 33 0.61 -3.13 -6.19
C ILE A 33 -0.91 -3.10 -6.09
N ASN A 34 -1.63 -3.77 -7.01
CA ASN A 34 -3.08 -3.83 -7.00
C ASN A 34 -3.65 -4.60 -5.81
N ASP A 35 -3.06 -5.74 -5.47
CA ASP A 35 -3.46 -6.53 -4.30
C ASP A 35 -3.29 -5.72 -3.00
N LEU A 36 -2.15 -5.04 -2.86
CA LEU A 36 -1.90 -4.12 -1.74
C LEU A 36 -2.88 -2.94 -1.73
N TRP A 37 -3.30 -2.47 -2.91
CA TRP A 37 -4.28 -1.39 -3.04
C TRP A 37 -5.66 -1.81 -2.55
N LEU A 38 -6.11 -3.02 -2.93
CA LEU A 38 -7.36 -3.60 -2.46
C LEU A 38 -7.35 -3.80 -0.94
N ALA A 39 -6.25 -4.31 -0.40
CA ALA A 39 -6.06 -4.42 1.04
C ALA A 39 -6.09 -3.04 1.74
N GLY A 40 -5.45 -2.03 1.15
CA GLY A 40 -5.48 -0.65 1.62
C GLY A 40 -6.90 -0.07 1.69
N ILE A 41 -7.74 -0.30 0.67
CA ILE A 41 -9.15 0.12 0.69
C ILE A 41 -9.91 -0.56 1.81
N ALA A 42 -9.75 -1.87 1.95
CA ALA A 42 -10.45 -2.64 2.99
C ALA A 42 -10.08 -2.12 4.39
N PHE A 43 -8.79 -1.92 4.66
CA PHE A 43 -8.33 -1.41 5.96
C PHE A 43 -8.73 0.03 6.21
N LEU A 44 -8.72 0.88 5.18
CA LEU A 44 -9.25 2.25 5.29
C LEU A 44 -10.74 2.21 5.66
N GLY A 45 -11.54 1.47 4.91
CA GLY A 45 -12.98 1.34 5.13
C GLY A 45 -13.30 0.84 6.54
N ILE A 46 -12.70 -0.28 6.95
CA ILE A 46 -12.94 -0.85 8.29
C ILE A 46 -12.47 0.10 9.38
N SER A 47 -11.28 0.70 9.26
CA SER A 47 -10.75 1.62 10.28
C SER A 47 -11.65 2.85 10.43
N THR A 48 -12.12 3.44 9.33
CA THR A 48 -13.02 4.60 9.35
C THR A 48 -14.40 4.24 9.91
N LEU A 49 -14.96 3.09 9.55
CA LEU A 49 -16.26 2.64 10.07
C LEU A 49 -16.22 2.38 11.57
N VAL A 50 -15.20 1.65 12.04
CA VAL A 50 -15.01 1.38 13.47
C VAL A 50 -14.73 2.69 14.22
N LEU A 51 -13.94 3.61 13.65
CA LEU A 51 -13.69 4.93 14.25
C LEU A 51 -15.00 5.71 14.42
N ALA A 52 -15.85 5.76 13.39
CA ALA A 52 -17.13 6.46 13.46
C ALA A 52 -18.02 5.89 14.58
N GLN A 53 -18.01 4.58 14.78
CA GLN A 53 -18.77 3.92 15.84
C GLN A 53 -18.19 4.20 17.23
N VAL A 54 -16.86 4.19 17.37
CA VAL A 54 -16.16 4.56 18.62
C VAL A 54 -16.43 6.03 18.99
N LEU A 55 -16.44 6.94 18.01
CA LEU A 55 -16.71 8.36 18.25
C LEU A 55 -18.16 8.66 18.63
N LYS A 56 -19.10 7.78 18.24
CA LYS A 56 -20.53 7.87 18.58
C LYS A 56 -20.84 7.41 20.01
N GLU A 57 -19.93 6.71 20.68
CA GLU A 57 -20.12 6.26 22.06
C GLU A 57 -20.30 7.47 23.00
N GLU A 58 -21.42 7.53 23.73
CA GLU A 58 -21.78 8.67 24.59
C GLU A 58 -20.84 8.79 25.81
N ASN A 59 -20.37 7.66 26.35
CA ASN A 59 -19.47 7.63 27.50
C ASN A 59 -18.00 7.47 27.07
N LYS A 60 -17.35 8.60 26.80
CA LYS A 60 -15.95 8.64 26.37
C LYS A 60 -15.00 8.43 27.55
N THR A 61 -14.32 7.29 27.55
CA THR A 61 -13.22 6.99 28.49
C THR A 61 -11.87 7.33 27.86
N TRP A 62 -10.81 7.47 28.66
CA TRP A 62 -9.44 7.64 28.13
C TRP A 62 -9.04 6.50 27.17
N ARG A 63 -9.53 5.27 27.41
CA ARG A 63 -9.36 4.12 26.52
C ARG A 63 -10.07 4.31 25.17
N THR A 64 -11.27 4.90 25.18
CA THR A 64 -12.02 5.23 23.95
C THR A 64 -11.22 6.20 23.08
N TRP A 65 -10.59 7.20 23.70
CA TRP A 65 -9.71 8.14 22.99
C TRP A 65 -8.47 7.47 22.40
N LEU A 66 -7.81 6.58 23.13
CA LEU A 66 -6.67 5.83 22.59
C LEU A 66 -7.07 4.95 21.41
N VAL A 67 -8.18 4.23 21.50
CA VAL A 67 -8.70 3.43 20.37
C VAL A 67 -8.96 4.32 19.15
N ALA A 68 -9.59 5.50 19.35
CA ALA A 68 -9.83 6.45 18.26
C ALA A 68 -8.53 6.97 17.62
N ILE A 69 -7.50 7.26 18.42
CA ILE A 69 -6.19 7.69 17.93
C ILE A 69 -5.55 6.60 17.06
N PHE A 70 -5.49 5.36 17.55
CA PHE A 70 -4.89 4.26 16.79
C PHE A 70 -5.67 3.94 15.49
N LEU A 71 -7.00 4.01 15.51
CA LEU A 71 -7.81 3.86 14.30
C LEU A 71 -7.58 5.01 13.30
N SER A 72 -7.38 6.24 13.80
CA SER A 72 -7.08 7.40 12.95
C SER A 72 -5.70 7.26 12.29
N ILE A 73 -4.68 6.86 13.06
CA ILE A 73 -3.34 6.55 12.54
C ILE A 73 -3.44 5.44 11.50
N GLY A 74 -4.21 4.38 11.79
CA GLY A 74 -4.44 3.27 10.87
C GLY A 74 -5.07 3.70 9.55
N ALA A 75 -6.11 4.55 9.60
CA ALA A 75 -6.76 5.10 8.42
C ALA A 75 -5.82 6.00 7.59
N MET A 76 -5.04 6.87 8.25
CA MET A 76 -4.05 7.71 7.56
C MET A 76 -2.93 6.89 6.93
N ALA A 77 -2.47 5.83 7.59
CA ALA A 77 -1.47 4.93 7.05
C ALA A 77 -2.01 4.12 5.85
N ALA A 78 -3.28 3.70 5.88
CA ALA A 78 -3.94 3.08 4.72
C ALA A 78 -4.05 4.06 3.55
N LEU A 79 -4.44 5.32 3.80
CA LEU A 79 -4.45 6.37 2.77
C LEU A 79 -3.07 6.60 2.16
N ALA A 80 -2.02 6.66 2.99
CA ALA A 80 -0.65 6.77 2.50
C ALA A 80 -0.27 5.57 1.63
N SER A 81 -0.66 4.37 2.01
CA SER A 81 -0.47 3.15 1.20
C SER A 81 -1.13 3.27 -0.17
N LEU A 82 -2.39 3.71 -0.22
CA LEU A 82 -3.10 3.94 -1.48
C LEU A 82 -2.42 4.98 -2.36
N PHE A 83 -1.92 6.06 -1.77
CA PHE A 83 -1.18 7.10 -2.47
C PHE A 83 0.12 6.56 -3.08
N PHE A 84 0.93 5.85 -2.30
CA PHE A 84 2.17 5.25 -2.79
C PHE A 84 1.91 4.17 -3.84
N GLY A 85 0.85 3.38 -3.70
CA GLY A 85 0.43 2.41 -4.72
C GLY A 85 -0.01 3.07 -6.02
N PHE A 86 -0.76 4.18 -5.96
CA PHE A 86 -1.10 4.97 -7.14
C PHE A 86 0.16 5.52 -7.83
N SER A 87 1.10 6.07 -7.05
CA SER A 87 2.37 6.57 -7.57
C SER A 87 3.21 5.47 -8.20
N ALA A 88 3.30 4.29 -7.57
CA ALA A 88 4.01 3.13 -8.10
C ALA A 88 3.42 2.67 -9.44
N LYS A 89 2.09 2.54 -9.57
CA LYS A 89 1.42 2.22 -10.85
C LYS A 89 1.76 3.23 -11.94
N GLY A 90 1.75 4.53 -11.60
CA GLY A 90 2.12 5.60 -12.53
C GLY A 90 3.57 5.49 -13.02
N VAL A 91 4.50 5.17 -12.13
CA VAL A 91 5.92 4.98 -12.47
C VAL A 91 6.10 3.74 -13.34
N VAL A 92 5.46 2.60 -13.04
CA VAL A 92 5.51 1.40 -13.89
C VAL A 92 5.04 1.72 -15.33
N ALA A 93 3.93 2.45 -15.47
CA ALA A 93 3.43 2.86 -16.78
C ALA A 93 4.41 3.77 -17.54
N LEU A 94 5.05 4.71 -16.84
CA LEU A 94 6.09 5.57 -17.40
C LEU A 94 7.32 4.77 -17.82
N THR A 95 7.76 3.78 -17.02
CA THR A 95 8.87 2.89 -17.36
C THR A 95 8.59 2.13 -18.65
N VAL A 96 7.40 1.54 -18.78
CA VAL A 96 7.00 0.80 -20.01
C VAL A 96 6.95 1.75 -21.21
N ARG A 97 6.41 2.97 -21.05
CA ARG A 97 6.40 3.97 -22.12
C ARG A 97 7.82 4.37 -22.53
N ASN A 98 8.69 4.64 -21.57
CA ASN A 98 10.07 5.07 -21.83
C ASN A 98 10.91 3.97 -22.48
N LEU A 99 10.65 2.71 -22.14
CA LEU A 99 11.22 1.55 -22.81
C LEU A 99 10.84 1.49 -24.30
N LEU A 100 9.58 1.79 -24.64
CA LEU A 100 9.11 1.82 -26.03
C LEU A 100 9.69 2.99 -26.84
N THR A 101 10.13 4.06 -26.18
CA THR A 101 10.71 5.24 -26.81
C THR A 101 12.24 5.32 -26.67
N GLU A 102 12.90 4.23 -26.22
CA GLU A 102 14.36 4.15 -26.00
C GLU A 102 14.92 5.26 -25.06
N ALA A 103 14.08 5.78 -24.16
CA ALA A 103 14.48 6.73 -23.15
C ALA A 103 15.05 6.03 -21.91
N ASN A 104 15.77 6.76 -21.05
CA ASN A 104 16.42 6.20 -19.87
C ASN A 104 15.39 5.65 -18.86
N TRP A 105 15.10 4.34 -18.94
CA TRP A 105 14.07 3.65 -18.15
C TRP A 105 14.56 3.18 -16.77
N CYS A 106 15.89 3.11 -16.58
CA CYS A 106 16.53 2.60 -15.36
C CYS A 106 16.11 3.36 -14.09
N GLN A 107 16.12 4.69 -14.15
CA GLN A 107 15.81 5.54 -12.99
C GLN A 107 14.36 5.38 -12.51
N GLU A 108 13.43 5.06 -13.42
CA GLU A 108 12.02 4.88 -13.10
C GLU A 108 11.77 3.52 -12.42
N VAL A 109 12.55 2.48 -12.72
CA VAL A 109 12.45 1.18 -12.02
C VAL A 109 12.76 1.32 -10.53
N ASP A 110 13.84 2.02 -10.18
CA ASP A 110 14.23 2.22 -8.78
C ASP A 110 13.17 3.04 -8.02
N LYS A 111 12.62 4.07 -8.66
CA LYS A 111 11.54 4.89 -8.09
C LYS A 111 10.26 4.09 -7.86
N SER A 112 9.91 3.18 -8.77
CA SER A 112 8.77 2.28 -8.61
C SER A 112 8.95 1.35 -7.40
N GLN A 113 10.15 0.77 -7.24
CA GLN A 113 10.46 -0.11 -6.11
C GLN A 113 10.41 0.66 -4.78
N PHE A 114 10.95 1.87 -4.74
CA PHE A 114 10.86 2.73 -3.56
C PHE A 114 9.40 2.99 -3.17
N ASN A 115 8.55 3.38 -4.12
CA ASN A 115 7.13 3.61 -3.87
C ASN A 115 6.41 2.33 -3.39
N ALA A 116 6.72 1.17 -3.97
CA ALA A 116 6.14 -0.11 -3.55
C ALA A 116 6.54 -0.49 -2.11
N VAL A 117 7.79 -0.23 -1.70
CA VAL A 117 8.25 -0.44 -0.31
C VAL A 117 7.49 0.48 0.64
N TRP A 118 7.29 1.75 0.29
CA TRP A 118 6.51 2.68 1.11
C TRP A 118 5.03 2.30 1.17
N GLN A 119 4.44 1.80 0.08
CA GLN A 119 3.08 1.25 0.08
C GLN A 119 2.97 0.08 1.07
N PHE A 120 3.92 -0.85 1.05
CA PHE A 120 3.93 -1.99 1.95
C PHE A 120 4.08 -1.57 3.42
N ASN A 121 5.07 -0.72 3.73
CA ASN A 121 5.34 -0.27 5.10
C ASN A 121 4.17 0.52 5.69
N SER A 122 3.54 1.38 4.89
CA SER A 122 2.36 2.14 5.32
C SER A 122 1.13 1.24 5.50
N LEU A 123 0.94 0.22 4.66
CA LEU A 123 -0.11 -0.78 4.90
C LEU A 123 0.16 -1.56 6.18
N ALA A 124 1.40 -2.02 6.41
CA ALA A 124 1.78 -2.73 7.62
C ALA A 124 1.53 -1.88 8.87
N ALA A 125 1.87 -0.57 8.84
CA ALA A 125 1.57 0.36 9.92
C ALA A 125 0.05 0.52 10.15
N SER A 126 -0.76 0.50 9.08
CA SER A 126 -2.22 0.48 9.18
C SER A 126 -2.73 -0.76 9.92
N VAL A 127 -2.26 -1.95 9.52
CA VAL A 127 -2.62 -3.23 10.13
C VAL A 127 -2.21 -3.26 11.61
N ILE A 128 -0.98 -2.90 11.93
CA ILE A 128 -0.46 -2.87 13.31
C ILE A 128 -1.31 -1.93 14.18
N SER A 129 -1.61 -0.73 13.68
CA SER A 129 -2.44 0.24 14.41
C SER A 129 -3.85 -0.28 14.65
N PHE A 130 -4.45 -0.97 13.68
CA PHE A 130 -5.75 -1.60 13.81
C PHE A 130 -5.74 -2.74 14.85
N VAL A 131 -4.69 -3.57 14.85
CA VAL A 131 -4.52 -4.63 15.86
C VAL A 131 -4.39 -4.03 17.27
N ILE A 132 -3.58 -2.98 17.44
CA ILE A 132 -3.45 -2.29 18.73
C ILE A 132 -4.80 -1.71 19.18
N ALA A 133 -5.53 -1.03 18.28
CA ALA A 133 -6.86 -0.51 18.58
C ALA A 133 -7.83 -1.62 19.03
N THR A 134 -7.75 -2.79 18.37
CA THR A 134 -8.56 -3.97 18.69
C THR A 134 -8.19 -4.55 20.05
N LEU A 135 -6.89 -4.63 20.40
CA LEU A 135 -6.45 -5.12 21.72
C LEU A 135 -6.87 -4.17 22.86
N LEU A 136 -6.82 -2.86 22.63
CA LEU A 136 -7.22 -1.83 23.61
C LEU A 136 -8.75 -1.73 23.79
N GLY A 137 -9.51 -2.20 22.79
CA GLY A 137 -10.96 -2.02 22.70
C GLY A 137 -11.73 -3.25 22.25
N LEU A 138 -11.27 -4.47 22.57
CA LEU A 138 -11.74 -5.74 21.99
C LEU A 138 -13.27 -5.91 21.99
N SER A 139 -13.93 -5.54 23.10
CA SER A 139 -15.39 -5.59 23.22
C SER A 139 -16.13 -4.51 22.41
N ARG A 140 -15.48 -3.36 22.17
CA ARG A 140 -16.04 -2.23 21.41
C ARG A 140 -15.83 -2.42 19.91
N VAL A 141 -14.62 -2.79 19.50
CA VAL A 141 -14.28 -3.10 18.09
C VAL A 141 -15.05 -4.32 17.61
N GLY A 142 -15.19 -5.36 18.43
CA GLY A 142 -16.01 -6.54 18.10
C GLY A 142 -17.50 -6.22 17.92
N LYS A 143 -18.09 -5.39 18.82
CA LYS A 143 -19.48 -4.92 18.67
C LYS A 143 -19.66 -4.02 17.45
N ALA A 144 -18.68 -3.16 17.21
CA ALA A 144 -18.63 -2.27 16.05
C ALA A 144 -18.69 -3.09 14.75
N ILE A 145 -17.74 -4.01 14.56
CA ILE A 145 -17.68 -4.94 13.43
C ILE A 145 -18.98 -5.74 13.31
N GLY A 146 -19.43 -6.37 14.40
CA GLY A 146 -20.67 -7.15 14.41
C GLY A 146 -21.90 -6.34 13.98
N SER A 147 -22.01 -5.08 14.40
CA SER A 147 -23.14 -4.20 14.03
C SER A 147 -23.09 -3.73 12.57
N VAL A 148 -21.91 -3.68 11.95
CA VAL A 148 -21.76 -3.39 10.52
C VAL A 148 -22.27 -4.56 9.67
N PHE A 149 -22.04 -5.80 10.11
CA PHE A 149 -22.40 -7.01 9.34
C PHE A 149 -23.79 -7.60 9.65
N THR A 150 -24.45 -7.18 10.72
CA THR A 150 -25.79 -7.71 11.13
C THR A 150 -26.96 -6.80 10.78
N ARG A 151 -26.73 -5.65 10.14
CA ARG A 151 -27.77 -4.71 9.70
C ARG A 151 -28.04 -4.73 8.18
N GLY A 152 -27.48 -5.69 7.45
CA GLY A 152 -27.84 -6.00 6.06
C GLY A 152 -28.78 -7.20 6.03
#